data_AF-A0A3C2D9A2-F1
#
_entry.id   AF-A0A3C2D9A2-F1
#
_cell.length_a   1.000
_cell.length_b   1.000
_cell.length_c   1.000
_cell.angle_alpha   90.00
_cell.angle_beta   90.00
_cell.angle_gamma   90.00
#
_symmetry.space_group_name_H-M   'P 1'
#
loop_
_entity.id
_entity.type
_entity.pdbx_description
1 polymer ?
#
loop_
_entity_poly.entity_id
_entity_poly.type
_entity_poly.pdbx_seq_one_letter_code
_entity_poly.pdbx_strand_id
1 'polypeptide(L)'
;MNEKIDKFLEFNGKRLIMLARNGTSWIAIKPICEALEVDYASQVKKIEECDFFTEHSSYQTMVDTDGKLLKMICLPEYIIVDWILKIESNNPKLADLKSECYQVINDHSILRLLARKCN
;
A
#
# COMPACT_ATOMS: atom_id res chain seq x y z
N MET A 1 -21.76 3.39 14.61
CA MET A 1 -21.39 3.37 13.18
C MET A 1 -20.50 2.16 13.01
N ASN A 2 -20.94 1.14 12.26
CA ASN A 2 -20.33 -0.18 12.22
C ASN A 2 -19.02 -0.14 11.44
N GLU A 3 -17.90 0.07 12.14
CA GLU A 3 -16.57 -0.08 11.56
C GLU A 3 -16.02 -1.45 11.98
N LYS A 4 -15.93 -2.36 11.00
CA LYS A 4 -14.92 -3.42 10.88
C LYS A 4 -15.35 -4.42 9.81
N ILE A 5 -14.87 -4.19 8.60
CA ILE A 5 -14.60 -5.30 7.69
C ILE A 5 -13.08 -5.33 7.57
N ASP A 6 -12.46 -6.20 8.35
CA ASP A 6 -11.07 -6.57 8.13
C ASP A 6 -11.06 -7.44 6.87
N LYS A 7 -10.80 -6.81 5.72
CA LYS A 7 -10.57 -7.55 4.48
C LYS A 7 -9.11 -7.96 4.45
N PHE A 8 -8.88 -9.22 4.13
CA PHE A 8 -7.54 -9.75 3.91
C PHE A 8 -7.38 -10.13 2.45
N LEU A 9 -6.19 -9.88 1.91
CA LEU A 9 -5.75 -10.32 0.60
C LEU A 9 -4.44 -11.10 0.79
N GLU A 10 -4.23 -12.16 0.02
CA GLU A 10 -2.93 -12.81 -0.05
C GLU A 10 -2.03 -12.11 -1.06
N PHE A 11 -0.80 -11.82 -0.65
CA PHE A 11 0.22 -11.16 -1.45
C PHE A 11 1.59 -11.79 -1.15
N ASN A 12 2.18 -12.46 -2.15
CA ASN A 12 3.44 -13.20 -2.03
C ASN A 12 3.52 -14.10 -0.78
N GLY A 13 2.43 -14.82 -0.46
CA GLY A 13 2.33 -15.70 0.70
C GLY A 13 2.17 -14.98 2.05
N LYS A 14 1.95 -13.67 2.05
CA LYS A 14 1.61 -12.86 3.23
C LYS A 14 0.16 -12.41 3.16
N ARG A 15 -0.50 -12.34 4.31
CA ARG A 15 -1.84 -11.74 4.42
C ARG A 15 -1.70 -10.24 4.62
N LEU A 16 -2.21 -9.45 3.66
CA LEU A 16 -2.36 -8.02 3.80
C LEU A 16 -3.53 -7.73 4.73
N ILE A 17 -3.34 -6.73 5.59
CA ILE A 17 -4.34 -6.33 6.59
C ILE A 17 -4.88 -4.98 6.17
N MET A 18 -6.19 -4.90 5.98
CA MET A 18 -6.90 -3.70 5.55
C MET A 18 -8.01 -3.34 6.52
N LEU A 19 -8.07 -2.07 6.92
CA LEU A 19 -9.14 -1.52 7.74
C LEU A 19 -9.94 -0.51 6.92
N ALA A 20 -11.23 -0.80 6.69
CA ALA A 20 -12.14 0.17 6.10
C ALA A 20 -12.61 1.17 7.17
N ARG A 21 -12.30 2.46 6.97
CA ARG A 21 -12.66 3.54 7.90
C ARG A 21 -13.03 4.81 7.15
N ASN A 22 -14.19 5.40 7.45
CA ASN A 22 -14.70 6.61 6.79
C ASN A 22 -14.69 6.56 5.24
N GLY A 23 -14.96 5.39 4.64
CA GLY A 23 -14.95 5.21 3.19
C GLY A 23 -13.57 5.01 2.57
N THR A 24 -12.50 5.00 3.37
CA THR A 24 -11.12 4.76 2.92
C THR A 24 -10.63 3.43 3.45
N SER A 25 -10.04 2.60 2.57
CA SER A 25 -9.28 1.41 2.98
C SER A 25 -7.89 1.83 3.44
N TRP A 26 -7.55 1.54 4.69
CA TRP A 26 -6.23 1.75 5.27
C TRP A 26 -5.45 0.44 5.23
N ILE A 27 -4.28 0.46 4.62
CA ILE A 27 -3.47 -0.72 4.36
C ILE A 27 -2.23 -0.66 5.26
N ALA A 28 -2.04 -1.67 6.10
CA ALA A 28 -0.82 -1.80 6.90
C ALA A 28 0.37 -2.10 5.99
N ILE A 29 1.44 -1.31 6.08
CA ILE A 29 2.61 -1.50 5.20
C ILE A 29 3.50 -2.66 5.64
N LYS A 30 3.43 -3.07 6.93
CA LYS A 30 4.31 -4.09 7.49
C LYS A 30 4.19 -5.45 6.76
N PRO A 31 2.99 -6.01 6.54
CA PRO A 31 2.86 -7.24 5.73
C PRO A 31 3.39 -7.09 4.31
N ILE A 32 3.28 -5.91 3.69
CA ILE A 32 3.83 -5.65 2.35
C ILE A 32 5.37 -5.66 2.40
N CYS A 33 5.97 -5.04 3.42
CA CYS A 33 7.41 -5.05 3.61
C CYS A 33 7.95 -6.47 3.79
N GLU A 34 7.27 -7.29 4.59
CA GLU A 34 7.61 -8.70 4.78
C GLU A 34 7.46 -9.54 3.50
N ALA A 35 6.45 -9.25 2.68
CA ALA A 35 6.20 -9.91 1.40
C ALA A 35 7.24 -9.59 0.33
N LEU A 36 7.76 -8.36 0.36
CA LEU A 36 8.78 -7.84 -0.55
C LEU A 36 10.21 -7.95 0.01
N GLU A 37 10.36 -8.49 1.22
CA GLU A 37 11.63 -8.62 1.94
C GLU A 37 12.41 -7.28 1.99
N VAL A 38 11.69 -6.20 2.29
CA VAL A 38 12.27 -4.86 2.52
C VAL A 38 12.17 -4.48 4.00
N ASP A 39 13.13 -3.68 4.47
CA ASP A 39 13.18 -3.29 5.88
C ASP A 39 12.03 -2.34 6.25
N TYR A 40 11.13 -2.81 7.12
CA TYR A 40 9.95 -2.06 7.55
C TYR A 40 10.33 -0.76 8.27
N ALA A 41 11.33 -0.77 9.15
CA ALA A 41 11.72 0.42 9.91
C ALA A 41 12.23 1.54 8.98
N SER A 42 13.01 1.18 7.97
CA SER A 42 13.46 2.11 6.94
C SER A 42 12.29 2.68 6.13
N GLN A 43 11.27 1.89 5.80
CA GLN A 43 10.09 2.40 5.10
C GLN A 43 9.24 3.34 5.95
N VAL A 44 9.08 3.04 7.25
CA VAL A 44 8.40 3.95 8.21
C VAL A 44 9.12 5.29 8.25
N LYS A 45 10.45 5.26 8.39
CA LYS A 45 11.26 6.48 8.40
C LYS A 45 11.10 7.29 7.11
N LYS A 46 11.18 6.64 5.94
CA LYS A 46 10.99 7.30 4.63
C LYS A 46 9.59 7.92 4.46
N ILE A 47 8.56 7.30 5.05
CA ILE A 47 7.20 7.86 5.09
C ILE A 47 7.19 9.12 5.95
N GLU A 48 7.75 9.06 7.15
CA GLU A 48 7.77 10.17 8.11
C GLU A 48 8.65 11.36 7.66
N GLU A 49 9.68 11.10 6.85
CA GLU A 49 10.54 12.14 6.25
C GLU A 49 9.93 12.81 5.01
N CYS A 50 8.84 12.28 4.46
CA CYS A 50 8.20 12.82 3.27
C CYS A 50 6.87 13.46 3.64
N ASP A 51 6.79 14.80 3.62
CA ASP A 51 5.60 15.57 3.99
C ASP A 51 4.30 15.01 3.42
N PHE A 52 4.29 14.66 2.12
CA PHE A 52 3.14 14.05 1.47
C PHE A 52 2.69 12.74 2.13
N PHE A 53 3.60 11.81 2.42
CA PHE A 53 3.19 10.56 3.07
C PHE A 53 2.90 10.76 4.55
N THR A 54 3.63 11.63 5.24
CA THR A 54 3.37 11.97 6.64
C THR A 54 1.95 12.48 6.84
N GLU A 55 1.52 13.44 6.02
CA GLU A 55 0.16 14.02 6.08
C GLU A 55 -0.96 13.01 5.80
N HIS A 56 -0.67 11.97 5.02
CA HIS A 56 -1.67 10.99 4.60
C HIS A 56 -1.53 9.62 5.30
N SER A 57 -0.52 9.43 6.15
CA SER A 57 -0.31 8.20 6.90
C SER A 57 -0.97 8.27 8.27
N SER A 58 -1.26 7.10 8.85
CA SER A 58 -1.77 7.05 10.21
C SER A 58 -1.41 5.74 10.90
N TYR A 59 -1.04 5.82 12.17
CA TYR A 59 -0.87 4.64 13.00
C TYR A 59 -2.24 4.11 13.45
N GLN A 60 -2.61 2.92 12.96
CA GLN A 60 -3.86 2.25 13.33
C GLN A 60 -3.59 1.02 14.20
N THR A 61 -4.53 0.66 15.07
CA THR A 61 -4.51 -0.62 15.79
C THR A 61 -5.12 -1.69 14.89
N MET A 62 -4.29 -2.64 14.45
CA MET A 62 -4.63 -3.70 13.50
C MET A 62 -4.47 -5.07 14.15
N VAL A 63 -5.28 -6.04 13.72
CA VAL A 63 -5.09 -7.45 14.09
C VAL A 63 -4.08 -8.06 13.13
N ASP A 64 -2.97 -8.58 13.66
CA ASP A 64 -1.95 -9.25 12.85
C ASP A 64 -2.36 -10.67 12.44
N THR A 65 -1.46 -11.37 11.74
CA THR A 65 -1.70 -12.74 11.29
C THR A 65 -1.90 -13.75 12.43
N ASP A 66 -1.40 -13.44 13.63
CA ASP A 66 -1.47 -14.28 14.83
C ASP A 66 -2.65 -13.90 15.73
N GLY A 67 -3.50 -12.97 15.29
CA GLY A 67 -4.64 -12.48 16.06
C GLY A 67 -4.28 -11.44 17.13
N LYS A 68 -3.05 -10.92 17.14
CA LYS A 68 -2.60 -9.92 18.11
C LYS A 68 -2.89 -8.51 17.62
N LEU A 69 -3.25 -7.63 18.54
CA LEU A 69 -3.42 -6.21 18.25
C LEU A 69 -2.05 -5.52 18.23
N LEU A 70 -1.71 -4.94 17.09
CA LEU A 70 -0.47 -4.19 16.90
C LEU A 70 -0.77 -2.78 16.36
N LYS A 71 -0.03 -1.79 16.85
CA LYS A 71 -0.06 -0.44 16.27
C LYS A 71 0.87 -0.43 15.06
N MET A 72 0.31 -0.25 13.87
CA MET A 72 1.06 -0.27 12.60
C MET A 72 0.80 1.03 11.82
N ILE A 73 1.84 1.54 11.17
CA ILE A 73 1.64 2.63 10.21
C ILE A 73 0.87 2.09 9.01
N CYS A 74 -0.16 2.82 8.61
CA CYS A 74 -1.04 2.48 7.51
C CYS A 74 -1.07 3.64 6.52
N LEU A 75 -1.13 3.30 5.24
CA LEU A 75 -1.37 4.23 4.15
C LEU A 75 -2.76 3.96 3.57
N PRO A 76 -3.50 5.00 3.14
CA PRO A 76 -4.73 4.81 2.43
C PRO A 76 -4.47 4.19 1.05
N GLU A 77 -5.40 3.37 0.58
CA GLU A 77 -5.30 2.61 -0.67
C GLU A 77 -4.89 3.46 -1.89
N TYR A 78 -5.38 4.70 -1.96
CA TYR A 78 -5.12 5.59 -3.10
C TYR A 78 -3.66 6.09 -3.22
N ILE A 79 -2.83 5.99 -2.17
CA ILE A 79 -1.39 6.35 -2.23
C ILE A 79 -0.46 5.15 -2.11
N ILE A 80 -1.00 3.94 -1.97
CA ILE A 80 -0.18 2.74 -1.77
C ILE A 80 0.71 2.46 -2.98
N VAL A 81 0.19 2.67 -4.19
CA VAL A 81 0.95 2.50 -5.43
C VAL A 81 2.12 3.48 -5.50
N ASP A 82 1.89 4.76 -5.18
CA ASP A 82 2.94 5.79 -5.17
C ASP A 82 4.05 5.45 -4.17
N TRP A 83 3.69 4.94 -2.99
CA TRP A 83 4.65 4.46 -2.00
C TRP A 83 5.46 3.26 -2.53
N ILE A 84 4.81 2.23 -3.08
CA ILE A 84 5.47 1.05 -3.67
C ILE A 84 6.50 1.47 -4.72
N LEU A 85 6.13 2.39 -5.63
CA LEU A 85 7.02 2.86 -6.69
C LEU A 85 8.28 3.57 -6.16
N LYS A 86 8.20 4.19 -4.99
CA LYS A 86 9.33 4.86 -4.31
C LYS A 86 10.23 3.94 -3.49
N ILE A 87 9.83 2.70 -3.21
CA ILE A 87 10.69 1.75 -2.48
C ILE A 87 11.94 1.46 -3.31
N GLU A 88 13.11 1.63 -2.73
CA GLU A 88 14.39 1.30 -3.38
C GLU A 88 14.90 -0.03 -2.83
N SER A 89 14.95 -1.05 -3.68
CA SER A 89 15.47 -2.38 -3.35
C SER A 89 15.82 -3.13 -4.63
N ASN A 90 16.80 -4.03 -4.55
CA ASN A 90 17.18 -4.94 -5.63
C ASN A 90 16.36 -6.24 -5.61
N ASN A 91 15.28 -6.32 -4.81
CA ASN A 91 14.43 -7.51 -4.77
C ASN A 91 13.65 -7.66 -6.09
N PRO A 92 13.77 -8.78 -6.83
CA PRO A 92 13.03 -9.00 -8.06
C PRO A 92 11.51 -8.93 -7.89
N LYS A 93 10.97 -9.38 -6.74
CA LYS A 93 9.53 -9.29 -6.43
C LYS A 93 9.02 -7.85 -6.42
N LEU A 94 9.86 -6.90 -5.99
CA LEU A 94 9.53 -5.49 -6.03
C LEU A 94 9.56 -4.96 -7.47
N ALA A 95 10.53 -5.40 -8.29
CA ALA A 95 10.59 -4.99 -9.69
C ALA A 95 9.35 -5.45 -10.48
N ASP A 96 8.93 -6.70 -10.27
CA ASP A 96 7.71 -7.25 -10.87
C ASP A 96 6.46 -6.48 -10.41
N LEU A 97 6.33 -6.25 -9.10
CA LEU A 97 5.22 -5.47 -8.55
C LEU A 97 5.20 -4.03 -9.11
N LYS A 98 6.36 -3.36 -9.22
CA LYS A 98 6.42 -2.02 -9.80
C LYS A 98 5.99 -2.01 -11.27
N SER A 99 6.34 -3.05 -12.02
CA SER A 99 5.89 -3.21 -13.41
C SER A 99 4.36 -3.29 -13.48
N GLU A 100 3.74 -4.11 -12.63
CA GLU A 100 2.28 -4.19 -12.53
C GLU A 100 1.64 -2.85 -12.11
N CYS A 101 2.23 -2.16 -11.12
CA CYS A 101 1.80 -0.82 -10.72
C CYS A 101 1.82 0.18 -11.88
N TYR A 102 2.89 0.18 -12.69
CA TYR A 102 2.96 1.05 -13.87
C TYR A 102 1.90 0.70 -14.91
N GLN A 103 1.58 -0.58 -15.10
CA GLN A 103 0.50 -1.01 -16.00
C GLN A 103 -0.86 -0.48 -15.52
N VAL A 104 -1.16 -0.61 -14.22
CA VAL A 104 -2.40 -0.09 -13.62
C VAL A 104 -2.50 1.43 -13.83
N ILE A 105 -1.44 2.18 -13.54
CA ILE A 105 -1.42 3.64 -13.76
C ILE A 105 -1.66 3.96 -15.24
N ASN A 106 -0.97 3.26 -16.15
CA ASN A 106 -1.11 3.50 -17.58
C ASN A 106 -2.53 3.19 -18.09
N ASP A 107 -3.13 2.10 -17.59
CA ASP A 107 -4.48 1.69 -17.96
C ASP A 107 -5.55 2.71 -17.57
N HIS A 108 -5.31 3.45 -16.47
CA HIS A 108 -6.16 4.51 -15.96
C HIS A 108 -5.72 5.93 -16.37
N SER A 109 -4.65 6.06 -17.17
CA SER A 109 -4.09 7.37 -17.53
C SER A 109 -5.04 8.17 -18.44
N ILE A 110 -5.07 9.50 -18.23
CA ILE A 110 -5.80 10.47 -19.07
C ILE A 110 -5.41 10.32 -20.55
N LEU A 111 -4.16 9.95 -20.84
CA LEU A 111 -3.68 9.72 -22.21
C LEU A 111 -4.51 8.66 -22.95
N ARG A 112 -4.98 7.62 -22.26
CA ARG A 112 -5.83 6.58 -22.87
C ARG A 112 -7.25 7.09 -23.12
N LEU A 113 -7.78 7.94 -22.24
CA LEU A 113 -9.06 8.62 -22.44
C LEU A 113 -9.01 9.61 -23.61
N LEU A 114 -7.88 10.30 -23.79
CA LEU A 114 -7.63 11.18 -24.92
C LEU A 114 -7.49 10.39 -26.24
N ALA A 115 -6.74 9.28 -26.22
CA ALA A 115 -6.59 8.40 -27.39
C ALA A 115 -7.93 7.81 -27.87
N ARG A 116 -8.86 7.49 -26.95
CA ARG A 116 -10.22 7.01 -27.28
C ARG A 116 -11.14 8.09 -27.84
N LYS A 117 -10.87 9.38 -27.59
CA LYS A 117 -11.65 10.49 -28.14
C LYS A 117 -11.13 10.98 -29.49
N CYS A 118 -9.95 10.54 -29.91
CA CYS A 118 -9.33 10.90 -31.19
C CYS A 118 -9.55 9.85 -32.30
N ASN A 119 -10.28 8.76 -32.01
CA ASN A 119 -10.83 7.80 -32.99
C ASN A 119 -12.36 7.90 -32.98
#